data_AF-A0A925AAP2-F1
#
_entry.id   AF-A0A925AAP2-F1
#
_cell.length_a   1.000
_cell.length_b   1.000
_cell.length_c   1.000
_cell.angle_alpha   90.00
_cell.angle_beta   90.00
_cell.angle_gamma   90.00
#
_symmetry.space_group_name_H-M   'P 1'
#
loop_
_entity.id
_entity.type
_entity.pdbx_description
1 polymer ?
#
loop_
_entity_poly.entity_id
_entity_poly.type
_entity_poly.pdbx_seq_one_letter_code
_entity_poly.pdbx_strand_id
1 'polypeptide(L)'
;MNGRIPEHAAALQSGALVRASAARSFMAMFAALAVGAAALASPPVAILMLAGLAAFVLMRSEHVRLDLPAFVGPVVAAIIVGAFTGLAGGIGALFVWRMFADTQWSVREASRLAAAAGRPAETSWRSLAHAWLTPFYCLTLVAYTAPHMIAGLPLDLPHVPVWIPMLAGAIAAGALFDWSLRRAADWRLGELAAAPAAHLLTHHALFLIAFGFSLDVSAGIVALMAWRLAHAAPLRQASFTAVP
;
A
#
# COMPACT_ATOMS: atom_id res chain seq x y z
N MET A 1 41.36 -14.78 -25.61
CA MET A 1 40.84 -13.69 -24.77
C MET A 1 39.61 -14.22 -24.03
N ASN A 2 39.77 -14.58 -22.76
CA ASN A 2 38.69 -15.20 -21.98
C ASN A 2 37.70 -14.11 -21.54
N GLY A 3 36.50 -14.10 -22.12
CA GLY A 3 35.42 -13.16 -21.85
C GLY A 3 34.76 -13.33 -20.47
N ARG A 4 35.55 -13.30 -19.39
CA ARG A 4 35.00 -13.14 -18.04
C ARG A 4 34.47 -11.72 -17.94
N ILE A 5 33.16 -11.56 -17.91
CA ILE A 5 32.55 -10.35 -17.38
C ILE A 5 33.12 -10.18 -15.96
N PRO A 6 33.85 -9.10 -15.65
CA PRO A 6 34.45 -8.95 -14.34
C PRO A 6 33.33 -8.91 -13.29
N GLU A 7 33.42 -9.75 -12.27
CA GLU A 7 32.43 -9.89 -11.19
C GLU A 7 32.07 -8.54 -10.53
N HIS A 8 33.00 -7.59 -10.57
CA HIS A 8 32.80 -6.20 -10.15
C HIS A 8 31.73 -5.45 -10.95
N ALA A 9 31.58 -5.70 -12.26
CA ALA A 9 30.55 -5.07 -13.08
C ALA A 9 29.14 -5.55 -12.69
N ALA A 10 28.98 -6.84 -12.40
CA ALA A 10 27.71 -7.41 -11.96
C ALA A 10 27.31 -6.91 -10.56
N ALA A 11 28.27 -6.78 -9.64
CA ALA A 11 28.03 -6.24 -8.29
C ALA A 11 27.63 -4.75 -8.32
N LEU A 12 28.30 -3.93 -9.15
CA LEU A 12 27.97 -2.51 -9.33
C LEU A 12 26.57 -2.34 -9.96
N GLN A 13 26.21 -3.18 -10.92
CA GLN A 13 24.91 -3.17 -11.56
C GLN A 13 23.79 -3.58 -10.58
N SER A 14 24.03 -4.59 -9.74
CA SER A 14 23.09 -4.99 -8.67
C SER A 14 22.86 -3.87 -7.64
N GLY A 15 23.93 -3.23 -7.17
CA GLY A 15 23.82 -2.10 -6.23
C GLY A 15 23.07 -0.89 -6.80
N ALA A 16 23.26 -0.58 -8.09
CA ALA A 16 22.53 0.49 -8.77
C ALA A 16 21.02 0.20 -8.89
N LEU A 17 20.66 -1.05 -9.20
CA LEU A 17 19.26 -1.49 -9.30
C LEU A 17 18.54 -1.43 -7.95
N VAL A 18 19.20 -1.83 -6.86
CA VAL A 18 18.64 -1.75 -5.49
C VAL A 18 18.37 -0.30 -5.10
N ARG A 19 19.30 0.62 -5.36
CA ARG A 19 19.11 2.06 -5.08
C ARG A 19 17.99 2.66 -5.91
N ALA A 20 17.91 2.34 -7.20
CA ALA A 20 16.84 2.81 -8.08
C ALA A 20 15.46 2.31 -7.59
N SER A 21 15.38 1.06 -7.12
CA SER A 21 14.15 0.51 -6.56
C SER A 21 13.74 1.18 -5.24
N ALA A 22 14.70 1.46 -4.34
CA ALA A 22 14.41 2.18 -3.11
C ALA A 22 13.94 3.63 -3.37
N ALA A 23 14.62 4.34 -4.28
CA ALA A 23 14.22 5.68 -4.70
C ALA A 23 12.80 5.71 -5.29
N ARG A 24 12.43 4.67 -6.05
CA ARG A 24 11.07 4.52 -6.61
C ARG A 24 10.00 4.42 -5.52
N SER A 25 10.25 3.72 -4.42
CA SER A 25 9.31 3.66 -3.29
C SER A 25 9.04 5.04 -2.71
N PHE A 26 10.09 5.84 -2.49
CA PHE A 26 9.94 7.21 -1.99
C PHE A 26 9.28 8.15 -2.99
N MET A 27 9.60 8.05 -4.28
CA MET A 27 8.91 8.82 -5.32
C MET A 27 7.42 8.50 -5.39
N ALA A 28 7.06 7.22 -5.29
CA ALA A 28 5.67 6.78 -5.27
C ALA A 28 4.94 7.30 -4.01
N MET A 29 5.60 7.30 -2.86
CA MET A 29 5.06 7.91 -1.64
C MET A 29 4.86 9.42 -1.81
N PHE A 30 5.83 10.14 -2.38
CA PHE A 30 5.68 11.58 -2.61
C PHE A 30 4.51 11.90 -3.56
N ALA A 31 4.40 11.16 -4.66
CA ALA A 31 3.26 11.27 -5.57
C ALA A 31 1.94 10.99 -4.83
N ALA A 32 1.89 9.93 -4.02
CA ALA A 32 0.72 9.60 -3.22
C ALA A 32 0.29 10.72 -2.27
N LEU A 33 1.25 11.29 -1.53
CA LEU A 33 1.00 12.39 -0.60
C LEU A 33 0.57 13.67 -1.34
N ALA A 34 1.17 13.97 -2.50
CA ALA A 34 0.79 15.12 -3.31
C ALA A 34 -0.66 14.99 -3.84
N VAL A 35 -1.04 13.81 -4.35
CA VAL A 35 -2.40 13.57 -4.84
C VAL A 35 -3.40 13.50 -3.68
N GLY A 36 -3.03 12.95 -2.52
CA GLY A 36 -3.84 12.98 -1.31
C GLY A 36 -4.08 14.40 -0.79
N ALA A 37 -3.03 15.24 -0.75
CA ALA A 37 -3.16 16.66 -0.40
C ALA A 37 -4.03 17.42 -1.43
N ALA A 38 -3.91 17.09 -2.72
CA ALA A 38 -4.78 17.64 -3.74
C ALA A 38 -6.25 17.22 -3.53
N ALA A 39 -6.53 16.01 -3.04
CA ALA A 39 -7.90 15.58 -2.74
C ALA A 39 -8.53 16.36 -1.57
N LEU A 40 -7.73 16.73 -0.56
CA LEU A 40 -8.17 17.62 0.52
C LEU A 40 -8.53 19.01 -0.01
N ALA A 41 -7.74 19.54 -0.94
CA ALA A 41 -7.93 20.90 -1.46
C ALA A 41 -8.99 20.98 -2.57
N SER A 42 -9.04 19.98 -3.47
CA SER A 42 -9.89 19.96 -4.64
C SER A 42 -10.05 18.53 -5.18
N PRO A 43 -11.17 17.84 -4.87
CA PRO A 43 -11.46 16.51 -5.40
C PRO A 43 -11.37 16.40 -6.94
N PRO A 44 -11.85 17.39 -7.74
CA PRO A 44 -11.69 17.34 -9.19
C PRO A 44 -10.22 17.31 -9.64
N VAL A 45 -9.35 18.10 -8.99
CA VAL A 45 -7.91 18.12 -9.32
C VAL A 45 -7.28 16.77 -8.99
N ALA A 46 -7.63 16.18 -7.85
CA ALA A 46 -7.12 14.86 -7.48
C ALA A 46 -7.55 13.77 -8.47
N ILE A 47 -8.79 13.81 -8.96
CA ILE A 47 -9.28 12.90 -10.01
C ILE A 47 -8.47 13.07 -11.30
N LEU A 48 -8.20 14.31 -11.72
CA LEU A 48 -7.35 14.58 -12.89
C LEU A 48 -5.93 14.06 -12.70
N MET A 49 -5.34 14.22 -11.50
CA MET A 49 -4.02 13.68 -11.19
C MET A 49 -4.00 12.15 -11.20
N LEU A 50 -5.02 11.49 -10.64
CA LEU A 50 -5.18 10.03 -10.71
C LEU A 50 -5.34 9.56 -12.16
N ALA A 51 -6.14 10.26 -12.97
CA ALA A 51 -6.30 9.95 -14.38
C ALA A 51 -4.97 10.12 -15.16
N GLY A 52 -4.20 11.17 -14.86
CA GLY A 52 -2.87 11.39 -15.41
C GLY A 52 -1.88 10.28 -15.03
N LEU A 53 -1.87 9.86 -13.77
CA LEU A 53 -1.06 8.72 -13.30
C LEU A 53 -1.49 7.42 -14.00
N ALA A 54 -2.79 7.17 -14.10
CA ALA A 54 -3.30 5.99 -14.79
C ALA A 54 -2.92 6.00 -16.28
N ALA A 55 -3.08 7.14 -16.97
CA ALA A 55 -2.67 7.29 -18.36
C ALA A 55 -1.15 7.09 -18.53
N PHE A 56 -0.34 7.65 -17.64
CA PHE A 56 1.11 7.45 -17.65
C PHE A 56 1.48 5.97 -17.52
N VAL A 57 0.84 5.26 -16.60
CA VAL A 57 1.03 3.82 -16.41
C VAL A 57 0.61 3.05 -17.67
N LEU A 58 -0.58 3.33 -18.22
CA LEU A 58 -1.07 2.70 -19.44
C LEU A 58 -0.11 2.88 -20.63
N MET A 59 0.49 4.06 -20.78
CA MET A 59 1.46 4.34 -21.85
C MET A 59 2.81 3.64 -21.65
N ARG A 60 3.18 3.30 -20.41
CA ARG A 60 4.47 2.70 -20.07
C ARG A 60 4.42 1.17 -19.93
N SER A 61 3.23 0.59 -19.76
CA SER A 61 3.06 -0.85 -19.58
C SER A 61 2.89 -1.57 -20.91
N GLU A 62 3.80 -2.49 -21.24
CA GLU A 62 3.73 -3.31 -22.46
C GLU A 62 2.58 -4.33 -22.46
N HIS A 63 2.08 -4.71 -21.28
CA HIS A 63 1.03 -5.72 -21.10
C HIS A 63 0.06 -5.32 -19.99
N VAL A 64 -0.85 -4.40 -20.27
CA VAL A 64 -1.98 -4.10 -19.37
C VAL A 64 -3.05 -5.17 -19.57
N ARG A 65 -3.41 -5.90 -18.50
CA ARG A 65 -4.61 -6.75 -18.50
C ARG A 65 -5.59 -6.21 -17.47
N LEU A 66 -6.83 -6.01 -17.90
CA LEU A 66 -7.95 -5.71 -17.01
C LEU A 66 -8.56 -7.02 -16.54
N ASP A 67 -8.45 -7.32 -15.25
CA ASP A 67 -9.08 -8.50 -14.66
C ASP A 67 -10.44 -8.10 -14.07
N LEU A 68 -11.43 -7.99 -14.96
CA LEU A 68 -12.81 -7.66 -14.57
C LEU A 68 -13.40 -8.65 -13.54
N PRO A 69 -13.14 -9.98 -13.63
CA PRO A 69 -13.58 -10.94 -12.62
C PRO A 69 -13.18 -10.60 -11.18
N ALA A 70 -12.02 -9.96 -10.97
CA ALA A 70 -11.55 -9.60 -9.64
C ALA A 70 -12.44 -8.57 -8.92
N PHE A 71 -13.32 -7.86 -9.64
CA PHE A 71 -14.30 -6.95 -9.04
C PHE A 71 -15.57 -7.66 -8.55
N VAL A 72 -15.85 -8.89 -9.01
CA VAL A 72 -17.11 -9.57 -8.71
C VAL A 72 -17.27 -9.77 -7.20
N GLY A 73 -16.23 -10.26 -6.52
CA GLY A 73 -16.23 -10.47 -5.07
C GLY A 73 -16.60 -9.20 -4.27
N PRO A 74 -15.84 -8.10 -4.39
CA PRO A 74 -16.16 -6.86 -3.67
C PRO A 74 -17.51 -6.25 -4.06
N VAL A 75 -17.91 -6.31 -5.33
CA VAL A 75 -19.21 -5.79 -5.77
C VAL A 75 -20.35 -6.59 -5.15
N VAL A 76 -20.28 -7.93 -5.19
CA VAL A 76 -21.29 -8.80 -4.59
C VAL A 76 -21.35 -8.60 -3.08
N ALA A 77 -20.20 -8.53 -2.39
CA ALA A 77 -20.15 -8.26 -0.96
C ALA A 77 -20.78 -6.90 -0.61
N ALA A 78 -20.48 -5.85 -1.37
CA ALA A 78 -21.05 -4.52 -1.17
C ALA A 78 -22.57 -4.48 -1.41
N ILE A 79 -23.07 -5.21 -2.42
CA ILE A 79 -24.50 -5.34 -2.69
C ILE A 79 -25.19 -6.08 -1.55
N ILE A 80 -24.65 -7.20 -1.09
CA ILE A 80 -25.21 -7.99 0.01
C ILE A 80 -25.26 -7.14 1.28
N VAL A 81 -24.12 -6.59 1.70
CA VAL A 81 -24.05 -5.75 2.91
C VAL A 81 -24.98 -4.56 2.76
N GLY A 82 -24.95 -3.87 1.62
CA GLY A 82 -25.81 -2.73 1.33
C GLY A 82 -27.31 -3.05 1.38
N ALA A 83 -27.72 -4.27 1.02
CA ALA A 83 -29.11 -4.71 1.11
C ALA A 83 -29.57 -4.90 2.57
N PHE A 84 -28.67 -5.31 3.47
CA PHE A 84 -29.00 -5.54 4.89
C PHE A 84 -28.79 -4.32 5.78
N THR A 85 -27.81 -3.46 5.47
CA THR A 85 -27.40 -2.35 6.34
C THR A 85 -27.46 -0.97 5.66
N GLY A 86 -27.93 -0.91 4.41
CA GLY A 86 -28.07 0.32 3.64
C GLY A 86 -26.78 0.72 2.90
N LEU A 87 -26.89 1.79 2.08
CA LEU A 87 -25.79 2.27 1.22
C LEU A 87 -24.48 2.48 1.98
N ALA A 88 -24.57 3.04 3.20
CA ALA A 88 -23.39 3.35 4.01
C ALA A 88 -22.59 2.09 4.41
N GLY A 89 -23.28 0.99 4.72
CA GLY A 89 -22.63 -0.29 5.00
C GLY A 89 -22.07 -0.95 3.75
N GLY A 90 -22.72 -0.81 2.59
CA GLY A 90 -22.16 -1.24 1.30
C GLY A 90 -20.84 -0.52 0.97
N ILE A 91 -20.78 0.79 1.22
CA ILE A 91 -19.54 1.59 1.10
C ILE A 91 -18.50 1.14 2.13
N GLY A 92 -18.92 0.81 3.34
CA GLY A 92 -18.08 0.19 4.37
C GLY A 92 -17.41 -1.10 3.91
N ALA A 93 -18.16 -1.98 3.27
CA ALA A 93 -17.62 -3.23 2.71
C ALA A 93 -16.57 -2.97 1.62
N LEU A 94 -16.81 -2.01 0.72
CA LEU A 94 -15.83 -1.62 -0.30
C LEU A 94 -14.57 -1.01 0.31
N PHE A 95 -14.71 -0.19 1.36
CA PHE A 95 -13.58 0.39 2.08
C PHE A 95 -12.71 -0.70 2.73
N VAL A 96 -13.32 -1.64 3.46
CA VAL A 96 -12.62 -2.78 4.07
C VAL A 96 -11.89 -3.59 3.01
N TRP A 97 -12.57 -3.90 1.89
CA TRP A 97 -11.97 -4.62 0.78
C TRP A 97 -10.77 -3.86 0.21
N ARG A 98 -10.89 -2.54 0.02
CA ARG A 98 -9.81 -1.71 -0.51
C ARG A 98 -8.57 -1.75 0.39
N MET A 99 -8.75 -1.62 1.69
CA MET A 99 -7.67 -1.71 2.68
C MET A 99 -6.97 -3.07 2.62
N PHE A 100 -7.75 -4.15 2.52
CA PHE A 100 -7.22 -5.51 2.39
C PHE A 100 -6.44 -5.69 1.08
N ALA A 101 -6.99 -5.25 -0.05
CA ALA A 101 -6.39 -5.38 -1.36
C ALA A 101 -5.06 -4.62 -1.48
N ASP A 102 -4.99 -3.39 -0.99
CA ASP A 102 -3.76 -2.59 -1.01
C ASP A 102 -2.69 -3.17 -0.07
N THR A 103 -3.10 -3.71 1.09
CA THR A 103 -2.18 -4.41 2.00
C THR A 103 -1.64 -5.72 1.41
N GLN A 104 -2.50 -6.55 0.82
CA GLN A 104 -2.08 -7.78 0.11
C GLN A 104 -1.07 -7.46 -0.99
N TRP A 105 -1.37 -6.43 -1.80
CA TRP A 105 -0.49 -6.01 -2.87
C TRP A 105 0.88 -5.57 -2.32
N SER A 106 0.88 -4.70 -1.31
CA SER A 106 2.11 -4.21 -0.66
C SER A 106 2.96 -5.34 -0.09
N VAL A 107 2.36 -6.31 0.59
CA VAL A 107 3.07 -7.48 1.13
C VAL A 107 3.70 -8.33 0.04
N ARG A 108 3.01 -8.54 -1.08
CA ARG A 108 3.58 -9.29 -2.22
C ARG A 108 4.67 -8.53 -2.92
N GLU A 109 4.55 -7.21 -3.02
CA GLU A 109 5.59 -6.37 -3.59
C GLU A 109 6.84 -6.34 -2.70
N ALA A 110 6.68 -6.23 -1.38
CA ALA A 110 7.77 -6.39 -0.42
C ALA A 110 8.46 -7.76 -0.56
N SER A 111 7.68 -8.84 -0.68
CA SER A 111 8.19 -10.20 -0.91
C SER A 111 8.97 -10.31 -2.24
N ARG A 112 8.44 -9.74 -3.32
CA ARG A 112 9.10 -9.69 -4.63
C ARG A 112 10.43 -8.93 -4.56
N LEU A 113 10.44 -7.78 -3.88
CA LEU A 113 11.64 -6.95 -3.69
C LEU A 113 12.68 -7.66 -2.81
N ALA A 114 12.25 -8.37 -1.77
CA ALA A 114 13.13 -9.17 -0.92
C ALA A 114 13.75 -10.34 -1.68
N ALA A 115 12.95 -11.06 -2.49
CA ALA A 115 13.45 -12.13 -3.36
C ALA A 115 14.48 -11.60 -4.37
N ALA A 116 14.19 -10.45 -5.01
CA ALA A 116 15.10 -9.81 -5.95
C ALA A 116 16.40 -9.32 -5.27
N ALA A 117 16.35 -8.96 -3.99
CA ALA A 117 17.51 -8.59 -3.19
C ALA A 117 18.28 -9.80 -2.62
N GLY A 118 17.88 -11.04 -2.94
CA GLY A 118 18.54 -12.24 -2.44
C GLY A 118 18.29 -12.53 -0.96
N ARG A 119 17.19 -12.03 -0.38
CA ARG A 119 16.79 -12.21 1.03
C ARG A 119 15.52 -13.08 1.15
N PRO A 120 15.58 -14.39 0.84
CA PRO A 120 14.40 -15.27 0.88
C PRO A 120 13.84 -15.45 2.30
N ALA A 121 14.63 -15.27 3.36
CA ALA A 121 14.13 -15.28 4.73
C ALA A 121 13.09 -14.17 4.99
N GLU A 122 13.18 -13.05 4.25
CA GLU A 122 12.27 -11.91 4.38
C GLU A 122 10.97 -12.07 3.60
N THR A 123 10.85 -13.10 2.76
CA THR A 123 9.61 -13.37 1.99
C THR A 123 8.58 -14.18 2.78
N SER A 124 8.94 -14.64 3.98
CA SER A 124 8.09 -15.50 4.80
C SER A 124 6.87 -14.74 5.34
N TRP A 125 5.79 -15.47 5.62
CA TRP A 125 4.62 -14.88 6.29
C TRP A 125 5.00 -14.25 7.64
N ARG A 126 5.87 -14.90 8.42
CA ARG A 126 6.29 -14.40 9.73
C ARG A 126 7.03 -13.07 9.64
N SER A 127 7.86 -12.88 8.61
CA SER A 127 8.61 -11.64 8.39
C SER A 127 7.75 -10.51 7.84
N LEU A 128 6.60 -10.82 7.20
CA LEU A 128 5.72 -9.81 6.59
C LEU A 128 4.44 -9.56 7.37
N ALA A 129 4.14 -10.36 8.41
CA ALA A 129 2.94 -10.22 9.22
C ALA A 129 2.80 -8.82 9.85
N HIS A 130 3.91 -8.16 10.20
CA HIS A 130 3.87 -6.80 10.77
C HIS A 130 3.24 -5.78 9.82
N ALA A 131 3.33 -5.98 8.50
CA ALA A 131 2.76 -5.08 7.50
C ALA A 131 1.23 -5.00 7.59
N TRP A 132 0.57 -6.01 8.18
CA TRP A 132 -0.88 -6.02 8.40
C TRP A 132 -1.34 -5.20 9.60
N LEU A 133 -0.46 -4.94 10.55
CA LEU A 133 -0.85 -4.34 11.83
C LEU A 133 -1.21 -2.87 11.70
N THR A 134 -0.50 -2.10 10.85
CA THR A 134 -0.83 -0.70 10.61
C THR A 134 -2.17 -0.52 9.88
N PRO A 135 -2.45 -1.23 8.77
CA PRO A 135 -3.78 -1.22 8.15
C PRO A 135 -4.89 -1.67 9.10
N PHE A 136 -4.64 -2.67 9.94
CA PHE A 136 -5.60 -3.14 10.94
C PHE A 136 -5.90 -2.06 11.99
N TYR A 137 -4.87 -1.44 12.56
CA TYR A 137 -5.02 -0.29 13.45
C TYR A 137 -5.84 0.82 12.78
N CYS A 138 -5.47 1.22 11.56
CA CYS A 138 -6.17 2.25 10.79
C CYS A 138 -7.66 1.90 10.59
N LEU A 139 -7.97 0.66 10.22
CA LEU A 139 -9.34 0.21 10.03
C LEU A 139 -10.15 0.28 11.33
N THR A 140 -9.58 -0.19 12.45
CA THR A 140 -10.24 -0.11 13.76
C THR A 140 -10.42 1.32 14.23
N LEU A 141 -9.49 2.22 13.90
CA LEU A 141 -9.61 3.64 14.20
C LEU A 141 -10.72 4.32 13.39
N VAL A 142 -10.82 4.03 12.09
CA VAL A 142 -11.91 4.51 11.24
C VAL A 142 -13.26 3.97 11.72
N ALA A 143 -13.33 2.70 12.12
CA ALA A 143 -14.55 2.10 12.67
C ALA A 143 -14.96 2.72 14.03
N TYR A 144 -14.00 3.03 14.90
CA TYR A 144 -14.25 3.72 16.16
C TYR A 144 -14.73 5.17 15.95
N THR A 145 -14.22 5.84 14.92
CA THR A 145 -14.55 7.25 14.64
C THR A 145 -15.72 7.43 13.67
N ALA A 146 -16.32 6.34 13.19
CA ALA A 146 -17.49 6.36 12.33
C ALA A 146 -18.69 7.05 13.01
N PRO A 147 -19.59 7.70 12.24
CA PRO A 147 -19.67 7.71 10.78
C PRO A 147 -18.70 8.70 10.11
N HIS A 148 -18.25 8.35 8.89
CA HIS A 148 -17.41 9.21 8.04
C HIS A 148 -18.11 9.51 6.72
N MET A 149 -17.52 10.40 5.91
CA MET A 149 -17.94 10.65 4.54
C MET A 149 -16.84 10.25 3.56
N ILE A 150 -17.19 9.49 2.52
CA ILE A 150 -16.33 9.19 1.38
C ILE A 150 -16.94 9.85 0.15
N ALA A 151 -16.25 10.85 -0.41
CA ALA A 151 -16.69 11.57 -1.61
C ALA A 151 -18.15 12.06 -1.56
N GLY A 152 -18.62 12.51 -0.38
CA GLY A 152 -19.99 12.98 -0.18
C GLY A 152 -21.02 11.87 0.08
N LEU A 153 -20.60 10.60 0.17
CA LEU A 153 -21.44 9.47 0.56
C LEU A 153 -21.12 9.01 1.98
N PRO A 154 -22.12 8.58 2.77
CA PRO A 154 -21.88 8.09 4.12
C PRO A 154 -21.07 6.79 4.09
N LEU A 155 -20.07 6.70 4.96
CA LEU A 155 -19.34 5.48 5.29
C LEU A 155 -19.80 5.04 6.67
N ASP A 156 -20.34 3.84 6.75
CA ASP A 156 -20.67 3.20 8.02
C ASP A 156 -19.89 1.89 8.17
N LEU A 157 -19.26 1.74 9.33
CA LEU A 157 -18.54 0.53 9.73
C LEU A 157 -19.07 0.11 11.10
N PRO A 158 -19.09 -1.20 11.40
CA PRO A 158 -19.47 -1.66 12.74
C PRO A 158 -18.63 -0.95 13.80
N HIS A 159 -19.26 -0.12 14.62
CA HIS A 159 -18.58 0.69 15.61
C HIS A 159 -17.90 -0.22 16.64
N VAL A 160 -16.61 0.03 16.88
CA VAL A 160 -15.81 -0.73 17.84
C VAL A 160 -15.59 0.09 19.10
N PRO A 161 -15.60 -0.51 20.30
CA PRO A 161 -15.29 0.21 21.53
C PRO A 161 -13.83 0.72 21.53
N VAL A 162 -13.58 1.84 22.22
CA VAL A 162 -12.29 2.58 22.22
C VAL A 162 -11.06 1.71 22.55
N TRP A 163 -11.22 0.65 23.34
CA TRP A 163 -10.10 -0.23 23.68
C TRP A 163 -9.57 -1.03 22.48
N ILE A 164 -10.39 -1.25 21.44
CA ILE A 164 -9.98 -1.97 20.22
C ILE A 164 -8.91 -1.19 19.45
N PRO A 165 -9.12 0.07 19.01
CA PRO A 165 -8.07 0.84 18.33
C PRO A 165 -6.88 1.13 19.26
N MET A 166 -7.08 1.28 20.58
CA MET A 166 -5.96 1.41 21.52
C MET A 166 -5.05 0.18 21.52
N LEU A 167 -5.64 -1.03 21.61
CA LEU A 167 -4.88 -2.28 21.60
C LEU A 167 -4.23 -2.52 20.24
N ALA A 168 -4.99 -2.33 19.15
CA ALA A 168 -4.47 -2.47 17.79
C ALA A 168 -3.31 -1.49 17.53
N GLY A 169 -3.43 -0.24 18.01
CA GLY A 169 -2.39 0.77 17.92
C GLY A 169 -1.15 0.42 18.73
N ALA A 170 -1.30 -0.07 19.96
CA ALA A 170 -0.18 -0.52 20.79
C ALA A 170 0.57 -1.69 20.14
N ILE A 171 -0.15 -2.69 19.60
CA ILE A 171 0.44 -3.82 18.89
C ILE A 171 1.15 -3.36 17.61
N ALA A 172 0.51 -2.51 16.81
CA ALA A 172 1.09 -1.98 15.59
C ALA A 172 2.35 -1.15 15.85
N ALA A 173 2.33 -0.30 16.88
CA ALA A 173 3.49 0.49 17.29
C ALA A 173 4.65 -0.40 17.76
N GLY A 174 4.37 -1.42 18.58
CA GLY A 174 5.38 -2.37 19.04
C GLY A 174 6.02 -3.15 17.88
N ALA A 175 5.21 -3.62 16.93
CA ALA A 175 5.72 -4.33 15.77
C ALA A 175 6.50 -3.42 14.80
N LEU A 176 6.05 -2.18 14.60
CA LEU A 176 6.78 -1.21 13.80
C LEU A 176 8.12 -0.86 14.46
N PHE A 177 8.15 -0.72 15.79
CA PHE A 177 9.37 -0.48 16.54
C PHE A 177 10.36 -1.67 16.42
N ASP A 178 9.91 -2.89 16.69
CA ASP A 178 10.73 -4.12 16.52
C ASP A 178 11.26 -4.25 15.09
N TRP A 179 10.40 -4.08 14.10
CA TRP A 179 10.80 -4.07 12.69
C TRP A 179 11.85 -3.00 12.40
N SER A 180 11.64 -1.76 12.86
CA SER A 180 12.56 -0.64 12.61
C SER A 180 13.93 -0.87 13.25
N LEU A 181 13.98 -1.46 14.45
CA LEU A 181 15.23 -1.84 15.12
C LEU A 181 15.99 -2.90 14.32
N ARG A 182 15.30 -3.93 13.81
CA ARG A 182 15.95 -4.96 12.97
C ARG A 182 16.55 -4.35 11.72
N ARG A 183 15.81 -3.45 11.04
CA ARG A 183 16.32 -2.73 9.86
C ARG A 183 17.49 -1.80 10.19
N ALA A 184 17.48 -1.15 11.35
CA ALA A 184 18.62 -0.35 11.81
C ALA A 184 19.86 -1.21 12.11
N ALA A 185 19.67 -2.40 12.69
CA ALA A 185 20.73 -3.37 12.88
C ALA A 185 21.30 -3.86 11.55
N ASP A 186 20.43 -4.26 10.60
CA ASP A 186 20.85 -4.67 9.25
C ASP A 186 21.60 -3.55 8.53
N TRP A 187 21.17 -2.29 8.69
CA TRP A 187 21.86 -1.14 8.12
C TRP A 187 23.26 -0.98 8.69
N ARG A 188 23.40 -1.09 10.02
CA ARG A 188 24.70 -1.01 10.70
C ARG A 188 25.63 -2.14 10.29
N LEU A 189 25.10 -3.32 10.00
CA LEU A 189 25.85 -4.49 9.53
C LEU A 189 26.15 -4.45 8.02
N GLY A 190 25.65 -3.45 7.28
CA GLY A 190 25.79 -3.39 5.82
C GLY A 190 24.93 -4.42 5.07
N GLU A 191 23.96 -5.00 5.77
CA GLU A 191 23.13 -6.11 5.34
C GLU A 191 21.74 -5.69 4.85
N LEU A 192 21.37 -4.42 5.03
CA LEU A 192 20.05 -3.91 4.72
C LEU A 192 19.67 -4.10 3.25
N ALA A 193 18.58 -4.85 3.02
CA ALA A 193 17.88 -4.84 1.74
C ALA A 193 17.07 -3.54 1.60
N ALA A 194 17.70 -2.51 1.05
CA ALA A 194 17.14 -1.16 1.00
C ALA A 194 15.81 -1.06 0.24
N ALA A 195 15.63 -1.82 -0.84
CA ALA A 195 14.42 -1.77 -1.66
C ALA A 195 13.15 -2.26 -0.90
N PRO A 196 13.10 -3.49 -0.34
CA PRO A 196 11.95 -3.93 0.44
C PRO A 196 11.78 -3.12 1.74
N ALA A 197 12.88 -2.70 2.38
CA ALA A 197 12.80 -1.86 3.58
C ALA A 197 12.16 -0.49 3.29
N ALA A 198 12.57 0.18 2.21
CA ALA A 198 11.96 1.45 1.78
C ALA A 198 10.49 1.27 1.41
N HIS A 199 10.13 0.19 0.70
CA HIS A 199 8.74 -0.10 0.37
C HIS A 199 7.87 -0.28 1.64
N LEU A 200 8.29 -1.12 2.59
CA LEU A 200 7.56 -1.33 3.83
C LEU A 200 7.51 -0.08 4.71
N LEU A 201 8.56 0.75 4.71
CA LEU A 201 8.52 2.05 5.37
C LEU A 201 7.42 2.94 4.76
N THR A 202 7.39 3.05 3.43
CA THR A 202 6.37 3.85 2.73
C THR A 202 4.96 3.31 2.94
N HIS A 203 4.80 1.99 3.01
CA HIS A 203 3.54 1.34 3.37
C HIS A 203 3.05 1.81 4.75
N HIS A 204 3.87 1.65 5.79
CA HIS A 204 3.49 2.06 7.14
C HIS A 204 3.21 3.56 7.24
N ALA A 205 4.06 4.40 6.63
CA ALA A 205 3.89 5.84 6.62
C ALA A 205 2.58 6.26 5.94
N LEU A 206 2.26 5.68 4.77
CA LEU A 206 1.04 6.03 4.04
C LEU A 206 -0.21 5.65 4.80
N PHE A 207 -0.29 4.44 5.37
CA PHE A 207 -1.46 4.04 6.16
C PHE A 207 -1.65 4.94 7.40
N LEU A 208 -0.57 5.25 8.13
CA LEU A 208 -0.63 6.14 9.28
C LEU A 208 -1.08 7.55 8.90
N ILE A 209 -0.53 8.12 7.83
CA ILE A 209 -0.90 9.47 7.38
C ILE A 209 -2.34 9.49 6.85
N ALA A 210 -2.72 8.50 6.04
CA ALA A 210 -4.02 8.44 5.39
C ALA A 210 -5.17 8.24 6.38
N PHE A 211 -4.97 7.41 7.40
CA PHE A 211 -6.06 6.96 8.28
C PHE A 211 -5.72 7.01 9.76
N GLY A 212 -4.45 6.82 10.14
CA GLY A 212 -4.00 6.85 11.54
C GLY A 212 -4.09 8.24 12.20
N PHE A 213 -3.93 9.31 11.41
CA PHE A 213 -4.08 10.69 11.87
C PHE A 213 -5.46 11.29 11.64
N SER A 214 -6.42 10.50 11.15
CA SER A 214 -7.82 10.91 10.96
C SER A 214 -8.00 12.20 10.16
N LEU A 215 -7.16 12.45 9.15
CA LEU A 215 -7.22 13.68 8.36
C LEU A 215 -8.48 13.75 7.49
N ASP A 216 -8.65 12.78 6.59
CA ASP A 216 -9.83 12.60 5.73
C ASP A 216 -9.76 11.22 5.05
N VAL A 217 -10.84 10.44 5.15
CA VAL A 217 -10.87 9.07 4.62
C VAL A 217 -10.80 9.05 3.08
N SER A 218 -11.43 10.02 2.41
CA SER A 218 -11.43 10.10 0.95
C SER A 218 -10.03 10.40 0.41
N ALA A 219 -9.36 11.39 1.00
CA ALA A 219 -7.99 11.75 0.67
C ALA A 219 -7.03 10.60 0.94
N GLY A 220 -7.24 9.83 2.02
CA GLY A 220 -6.49 8.62 2.31
C GLY A 220 -6.64 7.55 1.23
N ILE A 221 -7.86 7.27 0.76
CA ILE A 221 -8.12 6.34 -0.33
C ILE A 221 -7.44 6.81 -1.62
N VAL A 222 -7.57 8.09 -1.94
CA VAL A 222 -6.93 8.70 -3.13
C VAL A 222 -5.41 8.59 -3.06
N ALA A 223 -4.81 8.83 -1.89
CA ALA A 223 -3.37 8.66 -1.69
C ALA A 223 -2.93 7.20 -1.93
N LEU A 224 -3.68 6.21 -1.42
CA LEU A 224 -3.37 4.79 -1.68
C LEU A 224 -3.52 4.41 -3.16
N MET A 225 -4.53 4.93 -3.86
CA MET A 225 -4.69 4.74 -5.30
C MET A 225 -3.50 5.32 -6.07
N ALA A 226 -3.11 6.55 -5.76
CA ALA A 226 -1.98 7.21 -6.36
C ALA A 226 -0.66 6.48 -6.06
N TRP A 227 -0.47 5.99 -4.83
CA TRP A 227 0.70 5.19 -4.46
C TRP A 227 0.81 3.94 -5.32
N ARG A 228 -0.27 3.17 -5.43
CA ARG A 228 -0.29 1.95 -6.25
C ARG A 228 0.01 2.26 -7.71
N LEU A 229 -0.59 3.29 -8.29
CA LEU A 229 -0.35 3.70 -9.68
C LEU A 229 1.10 4.16 -9.90
N ALA A 230 1.62 5.03 -9.02
CA ALA A 230 2.98 5.55 -9.11
C ALA A 230 4.03 4.43 -8.95
N HIS A 231 3.73 3.39 -8.16
CA HIS A 231 4.61 2.25 -8.00
C HIS A 231 4.48 1.22 -9.14
N ALA A 232 3.29 1.09 -9.74
CA ALA A 232 2.98 0.16 -10.82
C ALA A 232 3.54 0.56 -12.20
N ALA A 233 3.94 1.82 -12.40
CA ALA A 233 4.39 2.36 -13.69
C ALA A 233 5.55 1.59 -14.40
N PRO A 234 6.30 0.69 -13.73
CA PRO A 234 7.25 -0.19 -14.43
C PRO A 234 7.05 -1.70 -14.13
N LEU A 235 5.96 -2.12 -13.49
CA LEU A 235 5.77 -3.51 -13.11
C LEU A 235 4.96 -4.28 -14.16
N ARG A 236 5.40 -5.51 -14.44
CA ARG A 236 4.56 -6.60 -14.97
C ARG A 236 3.46 -6.93 -13.95
N GLN A 237 2.57 -5.99 -13.67
CA GLN A 237 1.41 -6.22 -12.84
C GLN A 237 0.36 -6.85 -13.76
N ALA A 238 0.15 -8.16 -13.61
CA ALA A 238 -0.77 -8.91 -14.46
C ALA A 238 -2.21 -8.40 -14.38
N SER A 239 -2.54 -7.57 -13.37
CA SER A 239 -3.82 -6.86 -13.28
C SER A 239 -3.78 -5.73 -12.24
N PHE A 240 -4.40 -4.59 -12.58
CA PHE A 240 -4.65 -3.46 -11.67
C PHE A 240 -5.79 -3.73 -10.67
N THR A 241 -6.49 -4.83 -10.84
CA THR A 241 -7.78 -5.14 -10.22
C THR A 241 -7.74 -6.47 -9.47
N ALA A 242 -6.77 -7.33 -9.78
CA ALA A 242 -6.61 -8.65 -9.16
C ALA A 242 -6.12 -8.57 -7.72
N VAL A 243 -6.96 -9.07 -6.82
CA VAL A 243 -6.53 -9.90 -5.69
C VAL A 243 -6.84 -11.34 -6.13
N PRO A 244 -5.84 -12.23 -6.31
CA PRO A 244 -6.07 -13.66 -6.49
C PRO A 244 -6.58 -14.27 -5.19
#